data_AF-A0A3R6PB66-F1
#
_entry.id   AF-A0A3R6PB66-F1
#
_cell.length_a   1.000
_cell.length_b   1.000
_cell.length_c   1.000
_cell.angle_alpha   90.00
_cell.angle_beta   90.00
_cell.angle_gamma   90.00
#
_symmetry.space_group_name_H-M   'P 1'
#
loop_
_entity.id
_entity.type
_entity.pdbx_description
1 polymer ?
#
loop_
_entity_poly.entity_id
_entity_poly.type
_entity_poly.pdbx_seq_one_letter_code
_entity_poly.pdbx_strand_id
1 'polypeptide(L)'
;MKTLNNISILLLSVLSMLAVSCQKDEVENGDIPENSGRFSLQSLGIDDEIQVVGTKAFGMDANTFIVELVGTGEENKDAHLTFESFSKLKEQDYITLPVGKYTVKAYSRAKVDGGVYDDPYFYGENTEVVILEKKITTVPAINCTFQSVAVDINLTQSFNALFADNYQMKVINGAGKECLFTKDNAGHVIYFDDVAGGLRLEYTVQAKSQSNAYPTRTKELQKRGNAPAPNDYYIVEFTGEDPDTKAF
;
A
#
# COMPACT_ATOMS: atom_id res chain seq x y z
N MET A 1 -65.19 -33.84 -61.97
CA MET A 1 -66.13 -33.87 -60.82
C MET A 1 -65.69 -32.80 -59.83
N LYS A 2 -66.56 -31.81 -59.57
CA LYS A 2 -66.85 -31.10 -58.30
C LYS A 2 -65.68 -30.73 -57.37
N THR A 3 -65.49 -29.51 -56.85
CA THR A 3 -66.29 -28.26 -56.84
C THR A 3 -65.44 -27.15 -56.22
N LEU A 4 -65.50 -25.96 -56.84
CA LEU A 4 -65.57 -24.59 -56.30
C LEU A 4 -65.27 -24.28 -54.80
N ASN A 5 -64.31 -23.36 -54.62
CA ASN A 5 -64.44 -22.02 -53.98
C ASN A 5 -64.86 -21.88 -52.49
N ASN A 6 -64.00 -21.23 -51.68
CA ASN A 6 -64.25 -19.89 -51.07
C ASN A 6 -63.15 -19.49 -50.07
N ILE A 7 -62.41 -18.39 -50.32
CA ILE A 7 -62.51 -17.08 -49.63
C ILE A 7 -62.03 -17.08 -48.16
N SER A 8 -60.80 -16.58 -47.91
CA SER A 8 -60.56 -15.40 -47.06
C SER A 8 -59.07 -15.22 -46.70
N ILE A 9 -58.54 -14.06 -47.11
CA ILE A 9 -57.75 -13.11 -46.29
C ILE A 9 -56.57 -13.69 -45.49
N LEU A 10 -55.34 -13.41 -45.92
CA LEU A 10 -54.41 -12.55 -45.15
C LEU A 10 -53.17 -12.20 -46.00
N LEU A 11 -53.13 -10.94 -46.42
CA LEU A 11 -51.92 -10.21 -46.80
C LEU A 11 -51.26 -9.67 -45.51
N LEU A 12 -49.95 -9.41 -45.57
CA LEU A 12 -49.09 -8.78 -44.55
C LEU A 12 -48.49 -9.68 -43.45
N SER A 13 -47.22 -10.07 -43.64
CA SER A 13 -46.15 -9.83 -42.65
C SER A 13 -44.79 -10.29 -43.21
N VAL A 14 -44.24 -9.52 -44.14
CA VAL A 14 -42.78 -9.45 -44.31
C VAL A 14 -42.30 -8.40 -43.31
N LEU A 15 -41.16 -8.67 -42.65
CA LEU A 15 -40.41 -7.80 -41.74
C LEU A 15 -40.67 -8.04 -40.24
N SER A 16 -39.86 -8.93 -39.64
CA SER A 16 -39.33 -8.81 -38.26
C SER A 16 -38.64 -10.11 -37.83
N MET A 17 -37.39 -10.30 -38.24
CA MET A 17 -36.44 -11.04 -37.40
C MET A 17 -35.43 -10.02 -36.91
N LEU A 18 -35.80 -9.46 -35.75
CA LEU A 18 -35.00 -8.53 -34.98
C LEU A 18 -33.68 -9.19 -34.64
N ALA A 19 -32.59 -8.51 -34.97
CA ALA A 19 -31.30 -8.75 -34.36
C ALA A 19 -31.48 -8.64 -32.84
N VAL A 20 -31.20 -9.73 -32.11
CA VAL A 20 -30.89 -9.67 -30.69
C VAL A 20 -29.53 -9.01 -30.60
N SER A 21 -29.51 -7.68 -30.64
CA SER A 21 -28.40 -6.89 -30.16
C SER A 21 -28.35 -7.09 -28.66
N CYS A 22 -27.25 -7.62 -28.15
CA CYS A 22 -26.90 -7.46 -26.74
C CYS A 22 -26.99 -5.97 -26.43
N GLN A 23 -28.00 -5.56 -25.65
CA GLN A 23 -27.97 -4.27 -24.96
C GLN A 23 -26.79 -4.34 -23.99
N LYS A 24 -25.63 -3.92 -24.49
CA LYS A 24 -24.63 -3.28 -23.65
C LYS A 24 -25.30 -1.98 -23.25
N ASP A 25 -25.70 -1.87 -22.00
CA ASP A 25 -26.22 -0.61 -21.46
C ASP A 25 -25.17 0.47 -21.74
N GLU A 26 -25.43 1.26 -22.79
CA GLU A 26 -24.71 2.49 -23.05
C GLU A 26 -25.21 3.46 -21.99
N VAL A 27 -24.45 3.60 -20.90
CA VAL A 27 -24.56 4.78 -20.04
C VAL A 27 -24.55 5.99 -20.97
N GLU A 28 -25.64 6.76 -20.99
CA GLU A 28 -25.77 7.90 -21.90
C GLU A 28 -24.54 8.83 -21.72
N ASN A 29 -23.61 8.76 -22.67
CA ASN A 29 -22.38 9.55 -22.66
C ASN A 29 -22.64 11.07 -22.76
N GLY A 30 -23.90 11.49 -22.92
CA GLY A 30 -24.32 12.89 -22.96
C GLY A 30 -24.12 13.63 -21.62
N ASP A 31 -24.04 12.91 -20.50
CA ASP A 31 -23.87 13.49 -19.16
C ASP A 31 -22.39 13.70 -18.77
N ILE A 32 -21.44 13.26 -19.59
CA ILE A 32 -20.01 13.49 -19.33
C ILE A 32 -19.63 14.87 -19.91
N PRO A 33 -19.09 15.80 -19.11
CA PRO A 33 -18.65 17.11 -19.60
C PRO A 33 -17.65 17.00 -20.75
N GLU A 34 -17.62 18.02 -21.62
CA GLU A 34 -16.57 18.15 -22.65
C GLU A 34 -15.18 18.10 -22.02
N ASN A 35 -14.20 17.58 -22.77
CA ASN A 35 -12.83 17.37 -22.32
C ASN A 35 -12.70 16.54 -21.03
N SER A 36 -13.69 15.68 -20.73
CA SER A 36 -13.70 14.81 -19.55
C SER A 36 -14.04 13.37 -19.90
N GLY A 37 -13.59 12.45 -19.06
CA GLY A 37 -13.99 11.05 -19.03
C GLY A 37 -14.34 10.62 -17.61
N ARG A 38 -14.77 9.36 -17.47
CA ARG A 38 -15.08 8.73 -16.19
C ARG A 38 -14.02 7.69 -15.83
N PHE A 39 -13.67 7.62 -14.57
CA PHE A 39 -12.75 6.66 -13.99
C PHE A 39 -13.49 5.74 -13.02
N SER A 40 -13.14 4.46 -13.03
CA SER A 40 -13.55 3.48 -12.02
C SER A 40 -12.38 2.54 -11.71
N LEU A 41 -12.19 2.21 -10.44
CA LEU A 41 -11.18 1.26 -9.97
C LEU A 41 -11.89 -0.02 -9.49
N GLN A 42 -11.54 -1.17 -10.08
CA GLN A 42 -12.24 -2.43 -9.80
C GLN A 42 -12.03 -2.93 -8.37
N SER A 43 -10.79 -2.93 -7.88
CA SER A 43 -10.45 -3.43 -6.53
C SER A 43 -9.06 -2.98 -6.10
N LEU A 44 -8.80 -3.11 -4.81
CA LEU A 44 -7.46 -3.08 -4.23
C LEU A 44 -7.17 -4.44 -3.59
N GLY A 45 -6.00 -4.99 -3.89
CA GLY A 45 -5.44 -6.16 -3.24
C GLY A 45 -4.31 -5.75 -2.29
N ILE A 46 -4.13 -6.52 -1.22
CA ILE A 46 -2.94 -6.44 -0.37
C ILE A 46 -2.20 -7.77 -0.52
N ASP A 47 -0.92 -7.70 -0.82
CA ASP A 47 0.02 -8.81 -0.67
C ASP A 47 0.67 -8.68 0.72
N ASP A 48 0.08 -9.35 1.71
CA ASP A 48 0.51 -9.29 3.11
C ASP A 48 1.49 -10.41 3.48
N GLU A 49 1.96 -11.20 2.51
CA GLU A 49 2.97 -12.23 2.74
C GLU A 49 4.38 -11.63 2.77
N ILE A 50 4.93 -11.46 3.97
CA ILE A 50 6.39 -11.31 4.13
C ILE A 50 6.99 -12.69 4.35
N GLN A 51 7.90 -13.08 3.46
CA GLN A 51 8.48 -14.43 3.34
C GLN A 51 9.28 -14.94 4.55
N VAL A 52 9.39 -14.22 5.68
CA VAL A 52 10.64 -14.33 6.44
C VAL A 52 10.63 -14.55 7.95
N VAL A 53 9.49 -14.67 8.63
CA VAL A 53 9.48 -15.29 9.98
C VAL A 53 8.14 -16.01 10.18
N GLY A 54 7.88 -17.04 9.38
CA GLY A 54 6.51 -17.50 9.17
C GLY A 54 5.69 -16.44 8.42
N THR A 55 4.55 -16.82 7.87
CA THR A 55 3.62 -15.87 7.24
C THR A 55 3.03 -14.96 8.33
N LYS A 56 3.72 -13.85 8.65
CA LYS A 56 3.15 -12.78 9.49
C LYS A 56 2.19 -11.99 8.62
N ALA A 57 0.91 -12.38 8.65
CA ALA A 57 -0.15 -11.57 8.09
C ALA A 57 -0.33 -10.31 8.95
N PHE A 58 -0.42 -9.15 8.29
CA PHE A 58 -0.62 -7.87 8.99
C PHE A 58 -2.09 -7.63 9.34
N GLY A 59 -3.01 -8.41 8.79
CA GLY A 59 -4.45 -8.27 9.05
C GLY A 59 -5.01 -6.91 8.62
N MET A 60 -4.36 -6.25 7.67
CA MET A 60 -4.81 -4.96 7.14
C MET A 60 -6.04 -5.11 6.26
N ASP A 61 -6.83 -4.05 6.19
CA ASP A 61 -8.00 -3.97 5.31
C ASP A 61 -7.72 -3.00 4.16
N ALA A 62 -7.71 -3.51 2.92
CA ALA A 62 -7.48 -2.70 1.72
C ALA A 62 -8.51 -1.57 1.57
N ASN A 63 -9.68 -1.70 2.20
CA ASN A 63 -10.73 -0.69 2.16
C ASN A 63 -10.39 0.60 2.94
N THR A 64 -9.36 0.58 3.79
CA THR A 64 -8.87 1.74 4.54
C THR A 64 -7.77 2.49 3.81
N PHE A 65 -7.21 1.94 2.72
CA PHE A 65 -6.06 2.52 2.03
C PHE A 65 -6.45 3.81 1.32
N ILE A 66 -5.59 4.82 1.42
CA ILE A 66 -5.71 6.09 0.72
C ILE A 66 -5.52 5.84 -0.77
N VAL A 67 -6.31 6.51 -1.61
CA VAL A 67 -6.19 6.42 -3.08
C VAL A 67 -5.92 7.81 -3.66
N GLU A 68 -4.89 7.92 -4.49
CA GLU A 68 -4.54 9.14 -5.21
C GLU A 68 -4.60 8.93 -6.71
N LEU A 69 -5.13 9.94 -7.41
CA LEU A 69 -5.04 10.06 -8.85
C LEU A 69 -4.24 11.31 -9.17
N VAL A 70 -3.13 11.13 -9.88
CA VAL A 70 -2.20 12.21 -10.23
C VAL A 70 -2.09 12.28 -11.73
N GLY A 71 -2.39 13.44 -12.31
CA GLY A 71 -2.20 13.69 -13.73
C GLY A 71 -0.71 13.70 -14.09
N THR A 72 -0.36 13.04 -15.19
CA THR A 72 1.03 12.85 -15.64
C THR A 72 1.28 13.40 -17.04
N GLY A 73 0.23 13.83 -17.76
CA GLY A 73 0.33 14.54 -19.03
C GLY A 73 0.49 16.05 -18.82
N GLU A 74 0.99 16.74 -19.84
CA GLU A 74 1.06 18.22 -19.81
C GLU A 74 -0.34 18.85 -19.76
N GLU A 75 -1.32 18.17 -20.36
CA GLU A 75 -2.73 18.57 -20.40
C GLU A 75 -3.42 18.54 -19.04
N ASN A 76 -2.89 17.80 -18.07
CA ASN A 76 -3.53 17.55 -16.79
C ASN A 76 -2.56 17.48 -15.60
N LYS A 77 -1.36 18.04 -15.70
CA LYS A 77 -0.32 17.99 -14.64
C LYS A 77 -0.73 18.56 -13.27
N ASP A 78 -1.70 19.46 -13.26
CA ASP A 78 -2.24 20.06 -12.02
C ASP A 78 -3.40 19.24 -11.45
N ALA A 79 -3.86 18.19 -12.15
CA ALA A 79 -4.93 17.33 -11.69
C ALA A 79 -4.41 16.40 -10.58
N HIS A 80 -4.90 16.62 -9.37
CA HIS A 80 -4.60 15.77 -8.23
C HIS A 80 -5.88 15.58 -7.41
N LEU A 81 -6.28 14.32 -7.21
CA LEU A 81 -7.43 13.96 -6.40
C LEU A 81 -7.03 12.87 -5.40
N THR A 82 -7.40 13.08 -4.13
CA THR A 82 -7.11 12.16 -3.03
C THR A 82 -8.40 11.74 -2.36
N PHE A 83 -8.55 10.44 -2.12
CA PHE A 83 -9.60 9.86 -1.31
C PHE A 83 -8.99 9.31 -0.03
N GLU A 84 -9.55 9.68 1.13
CA GLU A 84 -9.06 9.23 2.44
C GLU A 84 -9.08 7.72 2.62
N SER A 85 -9.90 7.00 1.83
CA SER A 85 -9.91 5.54 1.80
C SER A 85 -10.50 4.99 0.49
N PHE A 86 -10.20 3.74 0.17
CA PHE A 86 -10.82 3.03 -0.95
C PHE A 86 -12.33 2.85 -0.75
N SER A 87 -12.81 2.73 0.49
CA SER A 87 -14.25 2.77 0.78
C SER A 87 -14.90 4.07 0.29
N LYS A 88 -14.25 5.21 0.53
CA LYS A 88 -14.75 6.52 0.08
C LYS A 88 -14.76 6.64 -1.44
N LEU A 89 -13.77 6.06 -2.12
CA LEU A 89 -13.78 5.98 -3.58
C LEU A 89 -14.99 5.16 -4.08
N LYS A 90 -15.28 4.00 -3.46
CA LYS A 90 -16.39 3.11 -3.85
C LYS A 90 -17.78 3.68 -3.58
N GLU A 91 -17.92 4.72 -2.77
CA GLU A 91 -19.18 5.46 -2.64
C GLU A 91 -19.57 6.20 -3.93
N GLN A 92 -18.62 6.35 -4.86
CA GLN A 92 -18.84 6.91 -6.19
C GLN A 92 -18.86 5.79 -7.23
N ASP A 93 -19.90 5.71 -8.06
CA ASP A 93 -19.94 4.76 -9.19
C ASP A 93 -18.83 5.06 -10.21
N TYR A 94 -18.56 6.36 -10.41
CA TYR A 94 -17.53 6.87 -11.31
C TYR A 94 -16.98 8.21 -10.82
N ILE A 95 -15.71 8.47 -11.13
CA ILE A 95 -15.07 9.78 -10.93
C ILE A 95 -14.92 10.47 -12.28
N THR A 96 -15.45 11.68 -12.43
CA THR A 96 -15.23 12.50 -13.63
C THR A 96 -13.87 13.18 -13.55
N LEU A 97 -13.03 12.97 -14.55
CA LEU A 97 -11.68 13.54 -14.65
C LEU A 97 -11.47 14.20 -16.01
N PRO A 98 -10.65 15.25 -16.11
CA PRO A 98 -10.17 15.75 -17.39
C PRO A 98 -9.52 14.65 -18.22
N VAL A 99 -9.66 14.73 -19.54
CA VAL A 99 -8.93 13.87 -20.49
C VAL A 99 -7.43 14.01 -20.26
N GLY A 100 -6.72 12.88 -20.31
CA GLY A 100 -5.29 12.86 -20.17
C GLY A 100 -4.77 11.60 -19.49
N LYS A 101 -3.46 11.59 -19.22
CA LYS A 101 -2.78 10.48 -18.55
C LYS A 101 -2.74 10.67 -17.04
N TYR A 102 -2.95 9.59 -16.30
CA TYR A 102 -2.90 9.59 -14.84
C TYR A 102 -2.09 8.41 -14.33
N THR A 103 -1.55 8.57 -13.12
CA THR A 103 -1.12 7.46 -12.27
C THR A 103 -2.13 7.33 -11.14
N VAL A 104 -2.51 6.08 -10.83
CA VAL A 104 -3.34 5.78 -9.66
C VAL A 104 -2.47 5.10 -8.62
N LYS A 105 -2.46 5.64 -7.41
CA LYS A 105 -1.68 5.14 -6.28
C LYS A 105 -2.63 4.71 -5.17
N ALA A 106 -2.28 3.66 -4.47
CA ALA A 106 -2.96 3.25 -3.26
C ALA A 106 -1.93 2.94 -2.16
N TYR A 107 -2.16 3.43 -0.95
CA TYR A 107 -1.21 3.26 0.15
C TYR A 107 -1.86 3.27 1.53
N SER A 108 -1.24 2.56 2.48
CA SER A 108 -1.81 2.36 3.83
C SER A 108 -1.84 3.62 4.68
N ARG A 109 -0.82 4.48 4.55
CA ARG A 109 -0.68 5.76 5.27
C ARG A 109 0.29 6.69 4.54
N ALA A 110 0.36 7.96 4.91
CA ALA A 110 1.45 8.82 4.44
C ALA A 110 2.81 8.27 4.90
N LYS A 111 3.85 8.47 4.07
CA LYS A 111 5.22 8.11 4.45
C LYS A 111 5.68 8.92 5.65
N VAL A 112 6.45 8.29 6.52
CA VAL A 112 7.10 8.95 7.67
C VAL A 112 8.61 9.08 7.43
N ASP A 113 9.17 10.20 7.87
CA ASP A 113 10.61 10.46 7.71
C ASP A 113 11.48 9.55 8.62
N GLY A 114 10.93 9.13 9.76
CA GLY A 114 11.60 8.31 10.78
C GLY A 114 10.99 6.92 10.91
N GLY A 115 11.13 6.31 12.09
CA GLY A 115 10.50 5.02 12.39
C GLY A 115 9.16 5.18 13.09
N VAL A 116 8.21 4.30 12.78
CA VAL A 116 6.90 4.20 13.43
C VAL A 116 6.69 2.78 13.99
N TYR A 117 5.97 2.64 15.09
CA TYR A 117 5.67 1.34 15.68
C TYR A 117 4.41 0.72 15.08
N ASP A 118 4.47 -0.56 14.75
CA ASP A 118 3.34 -1.41 14.34
C ASP A 118 2.46 -0.91 13.20
N ASP A 119 2.95 0.07 12.43
CA ASP A 119 2.22 0.70 11.34
C ASP A 119 3.05 0.60 10.04
N PRO A 120 3.10 -0.58 9.41
CA PRO A 120 3.87 -0.82 8.20
C PRO A 120 3.31 -0.03 7.01
N TYR A 121 4.21 0.40 6.12
CA TYR A 121 3.83 1.07 4.89
C TYR A 121 3.63 0.06 3.76
N PHE A 122 2.46 0.14 3.13
CA PHE A 122 2.13 -0.60 1.93
C PHE A 122 1.81 0.37 0.81
N TYR A 123 2.23 0.01 -0.40
CA TYR A 123 2.07 0.83 -1.58
C TYR A 123 1.81 -0.04 -2.81
N GLY A 124 0.95 0.44 -3.68
CA GLY A 124 0.77 -0.08 -5.03
C GLY A 124 0.44 1.07 -5.97
N GLU A 125 0.84 0.93 -7.24
CA GLU A 125 0.52 1.90 -8.27
C GLU A 125 0.19 1.23 -9.59
N ASN A 126 -0.63 1.90 -10.39
CA ASN A 126 -0.79 1.61 -11.80
C ASN A 126 -0.16 2.75 -12.61
N THR A 127 0.84 2.42 -13.41
CA THR A 127 1.56 3.38 -14.25
C THR A 127 0.85 3.51 -15.59
N GLU A 128 0.26 4.68 -15.84
CA GLU A 128 -0.36 5.10 -17.11
C GLU A 128 -1.82 4.64 -17.37
N VAL A 129 -2.75 5.27 -16.67
CA VAL A 129 -4.19 5.23 -16.95
C VAL A 129 -4.55 6.37 -17.89
N VAL A 130 -5.14 6.07 -19.05
CA VAL A 130 -5.58 7.09 -20.01
C VAL A 130 -7.08 7.32 -19.87
N ILE A 131 -7.45 8.54 -19.49
CA ILE A 131 -8.84 8.99 -19.47
C ILE A 131 -9.17 9.55 -20.85
N LEU A 132 -10.19 8.95 -21.48
CA LEU A 132 -10.64 9.32 -22.82
C LEU A 132 -11.95 10.11 -22.73
N GLU A 133 -12.10 11.05 -23.66
CA GLU A 133 -13.28 11.91 -23.72
C GLU A 133 -14.56 11.10 -23.86
N LYS A 134 -15.56 11.43 -23.05
CA LYS A 134 -16.90 10.80 -23.06
C LYS A 134 -16.83 9.26 -23.01
N LYS A 135 -15.88 8.72 -22.24
CA LYS A 135 -15.72 7.28 -22.01
C LYS A 135 -15.53 6.97 -20.54
N ILE A 136 -15.85 5.74 -20.18
CA ILE A 136 -15.53 5.15 -18.89
C ILE A 136 -14.25 4.34 -19.03
N THR A 137 -13.22 4.72 -18.29
CA THR A 137 -11.98 3.97 -18.11
C THR A 137 -12.07 3.17 -16.82
N THR A 138 -12.10 1.84 -16.94
CA THR A 138 -12.07 0.93 -15.80
C THR A 138 -10.65 0.41 -15.60
N VAL A 139 -10.07 0.70 -14.43
CA VAL A 139 -8.73 0.26 -14.05
C VAL A 139 -8.82 -1.08 -13.31
N PRO A 140 -8.00 -2.07 -13.70
CA PRO A 140 -7.90 -3.34 -12.99
C PRO A 140 -7.45 -3.18 -11.54
N ALA A 141 -7.41 -4.30 -10.81
CA ALA A 141 -6.90 -4.33 -9.44
C ALA A 141 -5.50 -3.71 -9.31
N ILE A 142 -5.30 -2.89 -8.27
CA ILE A 142 -3.96 -2.47 -7.83
C ILE A 142 -3.58 -3.36 -6.64
N ASN A 143 -2.42 -4.01 -6.74
CA ASN A 143 -1.88 -4.81 -5.65
C ASN A 143 -0.88 -3.97 -4.86
N CYS A 144 -1.18 -3.75 -3.58
CA CYS A 144 -0.28 -3.07 -2.66
C CYS A 144 0.62 -4.10 -1.96
N THR A 145 1.92 -3.83 -1.94
CA THR A 145 2.94 -4.69 -1.31
C THR A 145 3.59 -3.97 -0.14
N PHE A 146 4.20 -4.73 0.78
CA PHE A 146 4.97 -4.17 1.88
C PHE A 146 6.18 -3.39 1.34
N GLN A 147 6.40 -2.18 1.88
CA GLN A 147 7.44 -1.27 1.40
C GLN A 147 8.34 -0.73 2.52
N SER A 148 8.09 -1.08 3.79
CA SER A 148 8.96 -0.69 4.89
C SER A 148 10.14 -1.66 5.06
N VAL A 149 11.07 -1.28 5.92
CA VAL A 149 12.01 -2.18 6.61
C VAL A 149 11.55 -2.33 8.05
N ALA A 150 11.48 -3.57 8.54
CA ALA A 150 11.10 -3.88 9.91
C ALA A 150 12.33 -4.08 10.80
N VAL A 151 12.29 -3.51 12.01
CA VAL A 151 13.30 -3.70 13.05
C VAL A 151 12.62 -4.11 14.35
N ASP A 152 12.87 -5.34 14.75
CA ASP A 152 12.30 -6.01 15.92
C ASP A 152 13.38 -6.19 16.98
N ILE A 153 13.29 -5.39 18.05
CA ILE A 153 14.27 -5.38 19.13
C ILE A 153 13.76 -6.25 20.28
N ASN A 154 14.45 -7.37 20.48
CA ASN A 154 14.12 -8.37 21.47
C ASN A 154 15.08 -8.32 22.66
N LEU A 155 14.53 -8.01 23.84
CA LEU A 155 15.28 -8.02 25.10
C LEU A 155 15.05 -9.34 25.83
N THR A 156 16.08 -10.17 25.92
CA THR A 156 15.98 -11.47 26.61
C THR A 156 15.83 -11.30 28.13
N GLN A 157 15.45 -12.38 28.83
CA GLN A 157 15.43 -12.41 30.29
C GLN A 157 16.81 -12.09 30.89
N SER A 158 17.88 -12.61 30.30
CA SER A 158 19.26 -12.36 30.74
C SER A 158 19.63 -10.89 30.63
N PHE A 159 19.28 -10.23 29.52
CA PHE A 159 19.46 -8.79 29.37
C PHE A 159 18.73 -8.01 30.46
N ASN A 160 17.44 -8.31 30.64
CA ASN A 160 16.60 -7.61 31.61
C ASN A 160 17.08 -7.79 33.06
N ALA A 161 17.66 -8.96 33.39
CA ALA A 161 18.24 -9.20 34.70
C ALA A 161 19.36 -8.18 35.01
N LEU A 162 20.16 -7.80 34.00
CA LEU A 162 21.35 -6.97 34.14
C LEU A 162 21.13 -5.48 33.87
N PHE A 163 20.27 -5.14 32.89
CA PHE A 163 20.24 -3.80 32.28
C PHE A 163 18.88 -3.13 32.25
N ALA A 164 17.79 -3.83 32.65
CA ALA A 164 16.44 -3.29 32.51
C ALA A 164 16.30 -1.90 33.12
N ASP A 165 16.97 -1.57 34.21
CA ASP A 165 16.75 -0.29 34.90
C ASP A 165 17.29 0.92 34.13
N ASN A 166 18.29 0.72 33.27
CA ASN A 166 18.88 1.81 32.51
C ASN A 166 19.53 1.33 31.20
N TYR A 167 18.82 1.60 30.10
CA TYR A 167 19.32 1.50 28.74
C TYR A 167 18.71 2.61 27.90
N GLN A 168 19.41 3.01 26.85
CA GLN A 168 18.92 3.89 25.81
C GLN A 168 19.21 3.24 24.48
N MET A 169 18.19 3.13 23.64
CA MET A 169 18.29 2.52 22.32
C MET A 169 17.50 3.36 21.33
N LYS A 170 18.04 3.55 20.13
CA LYS A 170 17.32 4.18 19.03
C LYS A 170 17.80 3.63 17.70
N VAL A 171 16.85 3.48 16.78
CA VAL A 171 17.15 3.15 15.38
C VAL A 171 17.18 4.44 14.59
N ILE A 172 18.18 4.59 13.72
CA ILE A 172 18.44 5.81 12.96
C ILE A 172 18.59 5.44 11.49
N ASN A 173 17.85 6.11 10.60
CA ASN A 173 18.04 5.94 9.15
C ASN A 173 19.18 6.81 8.60
N GLY A 174 19.54 6.60 7.34
CA GLY A 174 20.64 7.32 6.69
C GLY A 174 20.44 8.84 6.60
N ALA A 175 19.19 9.32 6.69
CA ALA A 175 18.86 10.74 6.80
C ALA A 175 19.03 11.31 8.23
N GLY A 176 19.37 10.47 9.21
CA GLY A 176 19.55 10.87 10.61
C GLY A 176 18.24 10.97 11.40
N LYS A 177 17.13 10.42 10.88
CA LYS A 177 15.84 10.41 11.58
C LYS A 177 15.78 9.22 12.52
N GLU A 178 15.40 9.50 13.76
CA GLU A 178 15.52 8.55 14.87
C GLU A 178 14.14 8.01 15.28
N CYS A 179 14.12 6.76 15.74
CA CYS A 179 12.99 6.17 16.47
C CYS A 179 13.51 5.62 17.80
N LEU A 180 13.01 6.18 18.90
CA LEU A 180 13.45 5.81 20.24
C LEU A 180 12.82 4.47 20.66
N PHE A 181 13.63 3.57 21.22
CA PHE A 181 13.18 2.33 21.83
C PHE A 181 13.27 2.42 23.35
N THR A 182 12.12 2.26 24.01
CA THR A 182 11.97 2.27 25.46
C THR A 182 11.26 1.00 25.91
N LYS A 183 11.15 0.79 27.23
CA LYS A 183 10.40 -0.34 27.79
C LYS A 183 8.95 -0.38 27.35
N ASP A 184 8.34 0.80 27.18
CA ASP A 184 6.92 0.92 26.82
C ASP A 184 6.64 0.38 25.42
N ASN A 185 7.68 0.31 24.58
CA ASN A 185 7.59 -0.20 23.21
C ASN A 185 8.17 -1.63 23.08
N ALA A 186 8.52 -2.29 24.19
CA ALA A 186 9.04 -3.65 24.14
C ALA A 186 7.98 -4.62 23.59
N GLY A 187 8.36 -5.43 22.61
CA GLY A 187 7.45 -6.34 21.89
C GLY A 187 6.74 -5.72 20.68
N HIS A 188 6.98 -4.43 20.40
CA HIS A 188 6.50 -3.75 19.20
C HIS A 188 7.60 -3.67 18.13
N VAL A 189 7.21 -3.65 16.86
CA VAL A 189 8.15 -3.61 15.73
C VAL A 189 8.22 -2.21 15.16
N ILE A 190 9.45 -1.74 14.87
CA ILE A 190 9.68 -0.43 14.25
C ILE A 190 9.72 -0.60 12.73
N TYR A 191 8.98 0.23 12.00
CA TYR A 191 8.94 0.27 10.55
C TYR A 191 9.52 1.59 10.04
N PHE A 192 10.45 1.49 9.09
CA PHE A 192 11.01 2.64 8.37
C PHE A 192 10.65 2.57 6.89
N ASP A 193 10.15 3.69 6.33
CA ASP A 193 9.74 3.76 4.92
C ASP A 193 10.86 4.27 4.01
N ASP A 194 11.80 5.01 4.58
CA ASP A 194 13.02 5.48 3.91
C ASP A 194 14.25 5.03 4.69
N VAL A 195 15.04 4.21 4.02
CA VAL A 195 16.30 3.63 4.52
C VAL A 195 17.48 3.99 3.61
N ALA A 196 17.31 4.97 2.71
CA ALA A 196 18.39 5.48 1.90
C ALA A 196 19.55 5.94 2.80
N GLY A 197 20.77 5.48 2.48
CA GLY A 197 21.94 5.71 3.32
C GLY A 197 22.11 4.77 4.52
N GLY A 198 21.18 3.82 4.73
CA GLY A 198 21.30 2.73 5.70
C GLY A 198 20.36 2.84 6.91
N LEU A 199 20.46 1.85 7.80
CA LEU A 199 19.86 1.86 9.13
C LEU A 199 20.91 1.44 10.14
N ARG A 200 20.94 2.10 11.28
CA ARG A 200 21.82 1.74 12.39
C ARG A 200 21.07 1.79 13.72
N LEU A 201 21.48 0.92 14.62
CA LEU A 201 21.07 0.93 16.01
C LEU A 201 22.15 1.63 16.83
N GLU A 202 21.78 2.71 17.52
CA GLU A 202 22.61 3.34 18.54
C GLU A 202 22.09 2.94 19.91
N TYR A 203 22.97 2.49 20.79
CA TYR A 203 22.58 2.00 22.12
C TYR A 203 23.65 2.24 23.18
N THR A 204 23.18 2.41 24.41
CA THR A 204 23.99 2.38 25.64
C THR A 204 23.21 1.64 26.72
N VAL A 205 23.93 0.95 27.59
CA VAL A 205 23.37 0.19 28.71
C VAL A 205 24.13 0.54 29.98
N GLN A 206 23.49 0.39 31.13
CA GLN A 206 24.15 0.47 32.42
C GLN A 206 23.77 -0.78 33.23
N ALA A 207 24.79 -1.55 33.62
CA ALA A 207 24.56 -2.69 34.51
C ALA A 207 24.07 -2.20 35.88
N LYS A 208 23.07 -2.88 36.46
CA LYS A 208 22.55 -2.58 37.81
C LYS A 208 23.62 -2.57 38.90
N SER A 209 24.68 -3.34 38.72
CA SER A 209 25.80 -3.46 39.66
C SER A 209 26.85 -2.34 39.51
N GLN A 210 26.68 -1.43 38.55
CA GLN A 210 27.67 -0.39 38.22
C GLN A 210 27.04 1.00 38.27
N SER A 211 27.82 2.00 38.69
CA SER A 211 27.37 3.40 38.75
C SER A 211 27.39 4.11 37.40
N ASN A 212 28.20 3.61 36.45
CA ASN A 212 28.44 4.25 35.16
C ASN A 212 27.87 3.40 34.03
N ALA A 213 27.36 4.05 33.00
CA ALA A 213 26.95 3.40 31.76
C ALA A 213 28.16 2.95 30.94
N TYR A 214 27.96 1.92 30.14
CA TYR A 214 28.91 1.55 29.09
C TYR A 214 28.94 2.62 27.99
N PRO A 215 30.07 2.80 27.28
CA PRO A 215 30.15 3.73 26.16
C PRO A 215 29.05 3.45 25.14
N THR A 216 28.51 4.51 24.52
CA THR A 216 27.57 4.38 23.41
C THR A 216 28.19 3.58 22.27
N ARG A 217 27.42 2.64 21.74
CA ARG A 217 27.79 1.78 20.62
C ARG A 217 26.82 2.00 19.47
N THR A 218 27.31 1.74 18.27
CA THR A 218 26.54 1.84 17.04
C THR A 218 26.70 0.53 16.26
N LYS A 219 25.59 -0.03 15.80
CA LYS A 219 25.56 -1.23 14.96
C LYS A 219 24.80 -0.94 13.67
N GLU A 220 25.50 -1.02 12.55
CA GLU A 220 24.87 -0.97 11.22
C GLU A 220 24.01 -2.23 11.02
N LEU A 221 22.78 -2.04 10.53
CA LEU A 221 21.88 -3.12 10.17
C LEU A 221 22.11 -3.46 8.70
N GLN A 222 22.58 -4.67 8.44
CA GLN A 222 22.91 -5.14 7.10
C GLN A 222 22.41 -6.56 6.88
N LYS A 223 21.95 -6.83 5.65
CA LYS A 223 21.50 -8.16 5.25
C LYS A 223 22.53 -8.80 4.33
N ARG A 224 23.32 -9.74 4.88
CA ARG A 224 24.42 -10.41 4.17
C ARG A 224 25.44 -9.41 3.57
N GLY A 225 25.72 -8.33 4.29
CA GLY A 225 26.64 -7.26 3.86
C GLY A 225 26.02 -6.21 2.94
N ASN A 226 24.74 -6.35 2.55
CA ASN A 226 24.02 -5.35 1.78
C ASN A 226 23.33 -4.34 2.69
N ALA A 227 23.14 -3.12 2.18
CA ALA A 227 22.34 -2.09 2.83
C ALA A 227 20.86 -2.55 2.95
N PRO A 228 20.13 -2.08 3.97
CA PRO A 228 18.70 -2.35 4.09
C PRO A 228 17.91 -1.94 2.86
N ALA A 229 16.94 -2.76 2.48
CA ALA A 229 16.03 -2.50 1.38
C ALA A 229 14.57 -2.84 1.79
N PRO A 230 13.55 -2.23 1.14
CA PRO A 230 12.16 -2.59 1.38
C PRO A 230 11.94 -4.11 1.39
N ASN A 231 11.08 -4.59 2.30
CA ASN A 231 10.86 -6.01 2.62
C ASN A 231 11.90 -6.70 3.51
N ASP A 232 12.97 -6.01 3.91
CA ASP A 232 13.88 -6.58 4.91
C ASP A 232 13.27 -6.58 6.30
N TYR A 233 13.52 -7.66 7.05
CA TYR A 233 13.15 -7.80 8.45
C TYR A 233 14.40 -8.08 9.30
N TYR A 234 14.66 -7.21 10.28
CA TYR A 234 15.79 -7.34 11.21
C TYR A 234 15.28 -7.73 12.59
N ILE A 235 15.74 -8.88 13.09
CA ILE A 235 15.64 -9.22 14.51
C ILE A 235 16.95 -8.84 15.18
N VAL A 236 16.89 -7.94 16.14
CA VAL A 236 18.01 -7.55 16.99
C VAL A 236 17.76 -8.09 18.39
N GLU A 237 18.53 -9.11 18.79
CA GLU A 237 18.38 -9.78 20.07
C GLU A 237 19.47 -9.35 21.04
N PHE A 238 19.07 -8.79 22.18
CA PHE A 238 19.97 -8.46 23.27
C PHE A 238 19.95 -9.58 24.32
N THR A 239 21.06 -10.30 24.42
CA THR A 239 21.32 -11.27 25.52
C THR A 239 22.18 -10.68 26.64
N GLY A 240 23.10 -9.78 26.26
CA GLY A 240 24.00 -9.06 27.17
C GLY A 240 24.19 -7.62 26.70
N GLU A 241 25.36 -7.04 26.92
CA GLU A 241 25.63 -5.67 26.51
C GLU A 241 25.63 -5.46 24.99
N ASP A 242 26.08 -6.45 24.22
CA ASP A 242 26.08 -6.43 22.75
C ASP A 242 24.91 -7.26 22.19
N PRO A 243 24.25 -6.78 21.11
CA PRO A 243 23.18 -7.52 20.46
C PRO A 243 23.70 -8.44 19.36
N ASP A 244 22.99 -9.55 19.16
CA ASP A 244 23.04 -10.36 17.94
C ASP A 244 21.99 -9.86 16.94
N THR A 245 22.25 -10.00 15.64
CA THR A 245 21.32 -9.54 14.61
C THR A 245 21.11 -10.62 13.56
N LYS A 246 19.85 -10.88 13.23
CA LYS A 246 19.43 -11.75 12.14
C LYS A 246 18.62 -10.91 11.16
N ALA A 247 18.94 -11.05 9.88
CA ALA A 247 18.27 -10.34 8.80
C ALA A 247 17.70 -11.34 7.82
N PHE A 248 16.54 -11.00 7.29
CA PHE A 248 15.61 -11.92 6.67
C PHE A 248 15.09 -11.32 5.37
#